data_AF-A0A2N5ZNJ2-F1
#
_entry.id   AF-A0A2N5ZNJ2-F1
#
_cell.length_a   1.000
_cell.length_b   1.000
_cell.length_c   1.000
_cell.angle_alpha   90.00
_cell.angle_beta   90.00
_cell.angle_gamma   90.00
#
_symmetry.space_group_name_H-M   'P 1'
#
loop_
_entity.id
_entity.type
_entity.pdbx_description
1 polymer ?
#
loop_
_entity_poly.entity_id
_entity_poly.type
_entity_poly.pdbx_seq_one_letter_code
_entity_poly.pdbx_strand_id
1 'polypeptide(L)'
;MKKIIISLLLLSYLGVSSCVIKMKDEEKSKVEESTEKNACDEFLEQYEDKMDEYLEVIDAYFNNPNDEEIAVRYMKLMQEALEFHSKWKELLACADDEKYADRFEEISRQVEEKLSELGL
;
A
#
# COMPACT_ATOMS: atom_id res chain seq x y z
N MET A 1 -18.65 21.93 -44.90
CA MET A 1 -18.84 20.63 -45.58
C MET A 1 -17.85 20.51 -46.73
N LYS A 2 -16.83 19.65 -46.59
CA LYS A 2 -16.20 18.84 -47.65
C LYS A 2 -15.13 17.97 -46.96
N LYS A 3 -15.39 16.66 -46.96
CA LYS A 3 -14.46 15.60 -46.51
C LYS A 3 -13.47 15.30 -47.66
N ILE A 4 -12.81 14.15 -47.53
CA ILE A 4 -11.96 13.42 -48.50
C ILE A 4 -10.51 13.99 -48.54
N ILE A 5 -9.41 13.23 -48.39
CA ILE A 5 -9.08 11.85 -48.77
C ILE A 5 -8.03 11.23 -47.82
N ILE A 6 -8.26 9.95 -47.52
CA ILE A 6 -7.39 8.95 -46.90
C ILE A 6 -6.09 8.78 -47.71
N SER A 7 -4.93 8.87 -47.06
CA SER A 7 -3.68 8.35 -47.63
C SER A 7 -2.97 7.47 -46.60
N LEU A 8 -3.57 6.30 -46.37
CA LEU A 8 -2.83 5.10 -46.01
C LEU A 8 -2.03 4.69 -47.25
N LEU A 9 -0.71 4.57 -47.12
CA LEU A 9 0.06 3.38 -47.53
C LEU A 9 1.57 3.71 -47.60
N LEU A 10 2.30 2.91 -46.80
CA LEU A 10 3.56 2.26 -47.13
C LEU A 10 4.81 3.11 -47.33
N LEU A 11 5.74 2.95 -46.39
CA LEU A 11 7.14 2.57 -46.61
C LEU A 11 7.63 1.97 -45.28
N SER A 12 7.48 0.67 -45.02
CA SER A 12 8.28 -0.44 -45.53
C SER A 12 9.76 -0.37 -45.12
N TYR A 13 10.22 -1.44 -44.49
CA TYR A 13 11.61 -1.85 -44.30
C TYR A 13 12.44 -1.09 -43.25
N LEU A 14 12.63 -1.74 -42.10
CA LEU A 14 13.94 -2.32 -41.76
C LEU A 14 13.70 -3.52 -40.86
N GLY A 15 13.88 -4.72 -41.42
CA GLY A 15 14.09 -5.92 -40.64
C GLY A 15 15.50 -5.89 -40.07
N VAL A 16 15.64 -6.16 -38.78
CA VAL A 16 16.84 -6.77 -38.22
C VAL A 16 16.38 -7.94 -37.38
N SER A 17 16.61 -9.13 -37.93
CA SER A 17 16.64 -10.38 -37.19
C SER A 17 17.74 -10.27 -36.12
N SER A 18 17.34 -10.34 -34.86
CA SER A 18 18.22 -10.68 -33.74
C SER A 18 17.35 -11.26 -32.63
N CYS A 19 17.12 -12.58 -32.73
CA CYS A 19 16.85 -13.39 -31.55
C CYS A 19 18.08 -13.31 -30.63
N VAL A 20 18.03 -12.44 -29.63
CA VAL A 20 18.96 -12.45 -28.51
C VAL A 20 18.13 -12.52 -27.22
N ILE A 21 17.95 -13.76 -26.77
CA ILE A 21 17.84 -14.19 -25.36
C ILE A 21 16.86 -13.37 -24.48
N LYS A 22 15.56 -13.61 -24.65
CA LYS A 22 14.53 -13.34 -23.63
C LYS A 22 14.47 -14.48 -22.60
N MET A 23 15.49 -14.64 -21.77
CA MET A 23 15.41 -15.54 -20.61
C MET A 23 15.93 -14.94 -19.31
N LYS A 24 16.41 -13.69 -19.33
CA LYS A 24 16.95 -13.02 -18.12
C LYS A 24 15.99 -12.00 -17.49
N ASP A 25 15.00 -11.51 -18.24
CA ASP A 25 14.00 -10.56 -17.73
C ASP A 25 12.88 -11.24 -16.93
N GLU A 26 12.46 -12.47 -17.29
CA GLU A 26 11.41 -13.17 -16.53
C GLU A 26 11.86 -13.56 -15.12
N GLU A 27 13.11 -13.96 -14.94
CA GLU A 27 13.65 -14.32 -13.62
C GLU A 27 13.84 -13.09 -12.73
N LYS A 28 14.35 -11.98 -13.27
CA LYS A 28 14.48 -10.71 -12.52
C LYS A 28 13.12 -10.13 -12.13
N SER A 29 12.17 -10.13 -13.07
CA SER A 29 10.80 -9.68 -12.83
C SER A 29 10.08 -10.53 -11.78
N LYS A 30 10.24 -11.86 -11.81
CA LYS A 30 9.61 -12.75 -10.83
C LYS A 30 10.22 -12.63 -9.43
N VAL A 31 11.53 -12.38 -9.33
CA VAL A 31 12.21 -12.14 -8.05
C VAL A 31 11.81 -10.79 -7.45
N GLU A 32 11.73 -9.74 -8.27
CA GLU A 32 11.25 -8.41 -7.84
C GLU A 32 9.79 -8.49 -7.37
N GLU A 33 8.90 -9.10 -8.15
CA GLU A 33 7.49 -9.31 -7.76
C GLU A 33 7.34 -10.10 -6.46
N SER A 34 8.15 -11.15 -6.25
CA SER A 34 8.10 -11.95 -5.02
C SER A 34 8.62 -11.18 -3.79
N THR A 35 9.60 -10.30 -3.97
CA THR A 35 10.17 -9.47 -2.90
C THR A 35 9.20 -8.36 -2.52
N GLU A 36 8.57 -7.73 -3.50
CA GLU A 36 7.53 -6.70 -3.29
C GLU A 36 6.32 -7.29 -2.57
N LYS A 37 5.82 -8.46 -3.00
CA LYS A 37 4.71 -9.15 -2.31
C LYS A 37 5.01 -9.43 -0.85
N ASN A 38 6.23 -9.92 -0.56
CA ASN A 38 6.64 -10.15 0.82
C ASN A 38 6.68 -8.84 1.63
N ALA A 39 7.14 -7.73 1.04
CA ALA A 39 7.12 -6.43 1.70
C ALA A 39 5.69 -5.91 1.96
N CYS A 40 4.74 -6.18 1.06
CA CYS A 40 3.32 -5.87 1.26
C CYS A 40 2.72 -6.66 2.42
N ASP A 41 2.96 -7.98 2.45
CA ASP A 41 2.44 -8.86 3.51
C ASP A 41 3.03 -8.46 4.88
N GLU A 42 4.36 -8.24 4.96
CA GLU A 42 5.03 -7.78 6.19
C GLU A 42 4.54 -6.40 6.66
N PHE A 43 4.26 -5.48 5.72
CA PHE A 43 3.72 -4.17 6.06
C PHE A 43 2.33 -4.27 6.69
N LEU A 44 1.44 -5.06 6.09
CA LEU A 44 0.07 -5.19 6.57
C LEU A 44 -0.01 -5.88 7.93
N GLU A 45 0.82 -6.88 8.18
CA GLU A 45 0.93 -7.52 9.50
C GLU A 45 1.36 -6.50 10.57
N GLN A 46 2.42 -5.72 10.29
CA GLN A 46 2.87 -4.66 11.20
C GLN A 46 1.81 -3.57 11.39
N TYR A 47 1.06 -3.23 10.35
CA TYR A 47 0.00 -2.24 10.42
C TYR A 47 -1.15 -2.72 11.31
N GLU A 48 -1.60 -3.97 11.14
CA GLU A 48 -2.66 -4.59 11.95
C GLU A 48 -2.29 -4.62 13.43
N ASP A 49 -1.10 -5.13 13.78
CA ASP A 49 -0.60 -5.16 15.17
C ASP A 49 -0.56 -3.75 15.80
N LYS A 50 -0.21 -2.75 14.99
CA LYS A 50 -0.09 -1.36 15.45
C LYS A 50 -1.43 -0.67 15.61
N MET A 51 -2.42 -1.04 14.80
CA MET A 51 -3.78 -0.56 14.96
C MET A 51 -4.42 -1.13 16.22
N ASP A 52 -4.15 -2.38 16.57
CA ASP A 52 -4.57 -2.94 17.85
C ASP A 52 -3.91 -2.23 19.04
N GLU A 53 -2.59 -1.96 18.99
CA GLU A 53 -1.91 -1.15 20.02
C GLU A 53 -2.52 0.26 20.12
N TYR A 54 -2.84 0.87 18.98
CA TYR A 54 -3.47 2.19 18.93
C TYR A 54 -4.82 2.22 19.65
N LEU A 55 -5.66 1.21 19.42
CA LEU A 55 -6.97 1.09 20.05
C LEU A 55 -6.89 0.89 21.56
N GLU A 56 -5.92 0.10 22.03
CA GLU A 56 -5.68 -0.05 23.47
C GLU A 56 -5.23 1.26 24.12
N VAL A 57 -4.30 1.98 23.48
CA VAL A 57 -3.75 3.22 24.05
C VAL A 57 -4.76 4.37 23.98
N ILE A 58 -5.56 4.46 22.92
CA ILE A 58 -6.58 5.51 22.82
C ILE A 58 -7.67 5.31 23.88
N ASP A 59 -8.18 4.08 24.07
CA ASP A 59 -9.13 3.78 25.15
C ASP A 59 -8.53 4.12 26.52
N ALA A 60 -7.30 3.70 26.78
CA ALA A 60 -6.61 4.01 28.03
C ALA A 60 -6.42 5.52 28.24
N TYR A 61 -6.09 6.26 27.18
CA TYR A 61 -5.91 7.72 27.23
C TYR A 61 -7.22 8.45 27.52
N PHE A 62 -8.32 8.05 26.88
CA PHE A 62 -9.63 8.67 27.13
C PHE A 62 -10.15 8.38 28.54
N ASN A 63 -9.86 7.18 29.08
CA ASN A 63 -10.23 6.83 30.45
C ASN A 63 -9.32 7.48 31.51
N ASN A 64 -8.06 7.78 31.19
CA ASN A 64 -7.12 8.41 32.11
C ASN A 64 -6.12 9.37 31.42
N PRO A 65 -6.58 10.56 30.98
CA PRO A 65 -5.75 11.46 30.17
C PRO A 65 -4.62 12.16 30.94
N ASN A 66 -4.62 12.05 32.28
CA ASN A 66 -3.57 12.61 33.14
C ASN A 66 -2.43 11.64 33.42
N ASP A 67 -2.53 10.41 32.94
CA ASP A 67 -1.44 9.44 33.02
C ASP A 67 -0.35 9.81 32.00
N GLU A 68 0.81 10.20 32.52
CA GLU A 68 1.94 10.65 31.71
C GLU A 68 2.45 9.54 30.76
N GLU A 69 2.44 8.29 31.21
CA GLU A 69 2.91 7.16 30.38
C GLU A 69 1.95 6.92 29.22
N ILE A 70 0.65 6.92 29.49
CA ILE A 70 -0.38 6.74 28.45
C ILE A 70 -0.34 7.91 27.45
N ALA A 71 -0.22 9.15 27.93
CA ALA A 71 -0.12 10.32 27.07
C ALA A 71 1.12 10.28 26.16
N VAL A 72 2.27 9.83 26.68
CA VAL A 72 3.49 9.65 25.90
C VAL A 72 3.31 8.55 24.85
N ARG A 73 2.73 7.41 25.21
CA ARG A 73 2.43 6.32 24.26
C ARG A 73 1.49 6.77 23.16
N TYR A 74 0.43 7.51 23.50
CA TYR A 74 -0.51 8.08 22.53
C TYR A 74 0.20 9.01 21.53
N MET A 75 1.05 9.93 22.02
CA MET A 75 1.83 10.80 21.13
C MET A 75 2.79 10.02 20.22
N LYS A 76 3.39 8.94 20.72
CA LYS A 76 4.27 8.07 19.91
C LYS A 76 3.49 7.38 18.79
N LEU A 77 2.33 6.80 19.10
CA LEU A 77 1.47 6.15 18.11
C LEU A 77 0.98 7.11 17.04
N MET A 78 0.67 8.36 17.41
CA MET A 78 0.33 9.41 16.45
C MET A 78 1.46 9.70 15.45
N GLN A 79 2.72 9.62 15.89
CA GLN A 79 3.88 9.75 15.00
C GLN A 79 4.05 8.50 14.11
N GLU A 80 3.95 7.31 14.69
CA GLU A 80 4.03 6.04 13.96
C GLU A 80 2.93 5.95 12.87
N ALA A 81 1.72 6.44 13.15
CA ALA A 81 0.63 6.49 12.15
C ALA A 81 1.00 7.31 10.90
N LEU A 82 1.75 8.42 11.07
CA LEU A 82 2.26 9.21 9.93
C LEU A 82 3.31 8.44 9.14
N GLU A 83 4.16 7.66 9.82
CA GLU A 83 5.16 6.80 9.19
C GLU A 83 4.49 5.68 8.37
N PHE A 84 3.48 5.00 8.93
CA PHE A 84 2.70 4.00 8.20
C PHE A 84 2.01 4.58 6.97
N HIS A 85 1.42 5.77 7.10
CA HIS A 85 0.81 6.46 5.96
C HIS A 85 1.84 6.83 4.87
N SER A 86 3.06 7.22 5.26
CA SER A 86 4.14 7.47 4.30
C SER A 86 4.60 6.17 3.63
N LYS A 87 4.80 5.11 4.41
CA LYS A 87 5.27 3.81 3.93
C LYS A 87 4.27 3.15 2.98
N TRP A 88 2.96 3.28 3.24
CA TRP A 88 1.94 2.82 2.30
C TRP A 88 2.04 3.51 0.94
N LYS A 89 2.34 4.82 0.91
CA LYS A 89 2.56 5.55 -0.36
C LYS A 89 3.83 5.14 -1.09
N GLU A 90 4.84 4.67 -0.38
CA GLU A 90 6.07 4.14 -0.99
C GLU A 90 5.84 2.75 -1.58
N LEU A 91 4.90 1.99 -1.02
CA LEU A 91 4.47 0.67 -1.45
C LEU A 91 3.36 0.72 -2.52
N LEU A 92 3.56 1.53 -3.57
CA LEU A 92 2.56 1.74 -4.64
C LEU A 92 2.07 0.44 -5.28
N ALA A 93 2.97 -0.53 -5.50
CA ALA A 93 2.61 -1.84 -6.04
C ALA A 93 1.64 -2.62 -5.14
N CYS A 94 1.71 -2.42 -3.82
CA CYS A 94 0.75 -2.99 -2.88
C CYS A 94 -0.59 -2.24 -2.95
N ALA A 95 -0.56 -0.91 -3.06
CA ALA A 95 -1.77 -0.11 -3.15
C ALA A 95 -2.56 -0.33 -4.46
N ASP A 96 -1.87 -0.67 -5.55
CA ASP A 96 -2.46 -0.95 -6.86
C ASP A 96 -2.94 -2.42 -7.00
N ASP A 97 -2.54 -3.32 -6.09
CA ASP A 97 -2.99 -4.70 -6.05
C ASP A 97 -4.23 -4.84 -5.16
N GLU A 98 -5.33 -5.30 -5.76
CA GLU A 98 -6.65 -5.40 -5.13
C GLU A 98 -6.63 -6.18 -3.81
N LYS A 99 -5.83 -7.27 -3.72
CA LYS A 99 -5.75 -8.08 -2.49
C LYS A 99 -5.22 -7.25 -1.32
N TYR A 100 -4.16 -6.47 -1.57
CA TYR A 100 -3.49 -5.71 -0.52
C TYR A 100 -4.27 -4.43 -0.17
N ALA A 101 -4.87 -3.78 -1.18
CA ALA A 101 -5.78 -2.66 -0.96
C ALA A 101 -7.01 -3.06 -0.12
N ASP A 102 -7.67 -4.18 -0.47
CA ASP A 102 -8.83 -4.69 0.28
C ASP A 102 -8.46 -5.03 1.73
N ARG A 103 -7.28 -5.64 1.94
CA ARG A 103 -6.83 -5.98 3.30
C ARG A 103 -6.55 -4.71 4.12
N PHE A 104 -5.95 -3.69 3.52
CA PHE A 104 -5.71 -2.41 4.18
C PHE A 104 -7.03 -1.70 4.55
N GLU A 105 -8.00 -1.70 3.64
CA GLU A 105 -9.34 -1.13 3.87
C GLU A 105 -10.09 -1.89 4.97
N GLU A 106 -10.02 -3.22 4.97
CA GLU A 106 -10.65 -4.03 6.01
C GLU A 106 -10.07 -3.76 7.41
N ILE A 107 -8.74 -3.66 7.54
CA ILE A 107 -8.11 -3.28 8.82
C ILE A 107 -8.59 -1.88 9.23
N SER A 108 -8.60 -0.92 8.30
CA SER A 108 -9.06 0.45 8.57
C SER A 108 -10.51 0.48 9.06
N ARG A 109 -11.40 -0.29 8.42
CA ARG A 109 -12.81 -0.42 8.79
C ARG A 109 -12.99 -1.02 10.19
N GLN A 110 -12.18 -2.03 10.55
CA GLN A 110 -12.21 -2.62 11.89
C GLN A 110 -11.77 -1.61 12.96
N VAL A 111 -10.78 -0.77 12.66
CA VAL A 111 -10.37 0.31 13.57
C VAL A 111 -11.48 1.34 13.74
N GLU A 112 -12.11 1.78 12.65
CA GLU A 112 -13.23 2.72 12.70
C GLU A 112 -14.42 2.15 13.50
N GLU A 113 -14.75 0.87 13.32
CA GLU A 113 -15.81 0.18 14.06
C GLU A 113 -15.49 0.17 15.57
N LYS A 114 -14.28 -0.25 15.94
CA LYS A 114 -13.85 -0.26 17.36
C LYS A 114 -13.79 1.14 17.96
N LEU A 115 -13.33 2.16 17.23
CA LEU A 115 -13.38 3.55 17.70
C LEU A 115 -14.82 4.00 17.96
N SER A 116 -15.76 3.66 17.06
CA SER A 116 -17.17 3.97 17.24
C SER A 116 -17.76 3.27 18.47
N GLU A 117 -17.37 2.02 18.76
CA GLU A 117 -17.76 1.28 19.96
C GLU A 117 -17.25 1.93 21.25
N LEU A 118 -16.06 2.55 21.20
CA LEU A 118 -15.49 3.35 22.29
C LEU A 118 -16.16 4.73 22.43
N GLY A 119 -17.04 5.10 21.49
CA GLY A 119 -17.71 6.40 21.46
C GLY A 119 -16.84 7.55 20.95
N LEU A 120 -15.83 7.21 20.14
CA LEU A 120 -14.90 8.16 19.50
C LEU A 120 -15.25 8.42 18.03
#